data_AF-A0A2E0DU40-F1
#
_entry.id   AF-A0A2E0DU40-F1
#
_cell.length_a   1.000
_cell.length_b   1.000
_cell.length_c   1.000
_cell.angle_alpha   90.00
_cell.angle_beta   90.00
_cell.angle_gamma   90.00
#
_symmetry.space_group_name_H-M   'P 1'
#
loop_
_entity.id
_entity.type
_entity.pdbx_description
1 polymer ?
#
loop_
_entity_poly.entity_id
_entity_poly.type
_entity_poly.pdbx_seq_one_letter_code
_entity_poly.pdbx_strand_id
1 'polypeptide(L)'
;MDGNEWLQTVRTVHVLGAGLRSDRPAHQAFHDAGHLGYRMVPIHPKDAGNTLLGRPIRSHPWQSSEPELFVLFLSPDRVLASLRQWLLEDRTIPFVWLQPGAERKDVVEFLDAADIPFSQGRCWVVTVTEENLVCQQPMEGVPWYLQTVAQDGSECSLWRAFEYESDHVLNEPLEWVGDLYDLRDSDETIARYIRSLCQEDETLEQAAHRLSK
;
A
#
# COMPACT_ATOMS: atom_id res chain seq x y z
N MET A 1 25.69 -0.58 6.57
CA MET A 1 25.47 -0.72 5.12
C MET A 1 25.46 0.70 4.59
N ASP A 2 26.61 1.19 4.11
CA ASP A 2 26.85 2.64 3.99
C ASP A 2 26.40 3.22 2.64
N GLY A 3 25.33 2.67 2.06
CA GLY A 3 24.76 3.14 0.80
C GLY A 3 23.30 2.76 0.63
N ASN A 4 22.60 3.46 -0.26
CA ASN A 4 21.17 3.24 -0.54
C ASN A 4 20.92 2.19 -1.63
N GLU A 5 21.96 1.52 -2.12
CA GLU A 5 21.87 0.55 -3.21
C GLU A 5 20.87 -0.58 -2.95
N TRP A 6 20.67 -0.95 -1.69
CA TRP A 6 19.67 -1.95 -1.28
C TRP A 6 18.24 -1.54 -1.66
N LEU A 7 17.94 -0.25 -1.84
CA LEU A 7 16.62 0.19 -2.32
C LEU A 7 16.31 -0.41 -3.70
N GLN A 8 17.32 -0.68 -4.53
CA GLN A 8 17.12 -1.31 -5.83
C GLN A 8 16.60 -2.76 -5.73
N THR A 9 16.75 -3.42 -4.57
CA THR A 9 16.21 -4.76 -4.30
C THR A 9 14.80 -4.71 -3.73
N VAL A 10 14.31 -3.53 -3.32
CA VAL A 10 12.90 -3.33 -2.90
C VAL A 10 12.02 -3.36 -4.14
N ARG A 11 10.92 -4.11 -4.06
CA ARG A 11 9.91 -4.22 -5.11
C ARG A 11 8.65 -3.46 -4.76
N THR A 12 8.23 -3.49 -3.50
CA THR A 12 6.98 -2.85 -3.04
C THR A 12 7.25 -1.71 -2.06
N VAL A 13 6.70 -0.53 -2.35
CA VAL A 13 6.83 0.66 -1.52
C VAL A 13 5.44 1.12 -1.07
N HIS A 14 5.15 0.97 0.22
CA HIS A 14 3.90 1.45 0.80
C HIS A 14 4.07 2.90 1.22
N VAL A 15 3.29 3.80 0.61
CA VAL A 15 3.35 5.23 0.87
C VAL A 15 2.19 5.61 1.79
N LEU A 16 2.49 5.75 3.08
CA LEU A 16 1.48 6.04 4.10
C LEU A 16 1.20 7.54 4.17
N GLY A 17 -0.07 7.89 4.08
CA GLY A 17 -0.54 9.27 3.96
C GLY A 17 -0.86 9.70 2.53
N ALA A 18 -0.70 8.81 1.54
CA ALA A 18 -1.01 9.08 0.14
C ALA A 18 -2.50 8.89 -0.16
N GLY A 19 -3.22 10.01 -0.27
CA GLY A 19 -4.65 10.08 -0.59
C GLY A 19 -4.95 10.94 -1.83
N LEU A 20 -6.20 11.35 -1.99
CA LEU A 20 -6.69 12.08 -3.18
C LEU A 20 -6.21 13.53 -3.26
N ARG A 21 -5.69 14.07 -2.15
CA ARG A 21 -5.25 15.48 -2.08
C ARG A 21 -3.94 15.69 -2.83
N SER A 22 -4.03 16.25 -4.03
CA SER A 22 -2.89 16.55 -4.90
C SER A 22 -1.93 17.61 -4.36
N ASP A 23 -2.35 18.44 -3.39
CA ASP A 23 -1.48 19.41 -2.72
C ASP A 23 -0.53 18.78 -1.68
N ARG A 24 -0.65 17.46 -1.43
CA ARG A 24 0.15 16.76 -0.42
C ARG A 24 1.40 16.11 -1.00
N PRO A 25 2.57 16.22 -0.33
CA PRO A 25 3.80 15.55 -0.78
C PRO A 25 3.66 14.04 -1.00
N ALA A 26 2.83 13.36 -0.20
CA ALA A 26 2.56 11.94 -0.34
C ALA A 26 1.90 11.58 -1.68
N HIS A 27 1.05 12.46 -2.21
CA HIS A 27 0.42 12.31 -3.52
C HIS A 27 1.46 12.55 -4.63
N GLN A 28 2.23 13.63 -4.49
CA GLN A 28 3.28 13.98 -5.44
C GLN A 28 4.35 12.88 -5.59
N ALA A 29 4.65 12.13 -4.53
CA ALA A 29 5.60 11.03 -4.57
C ALA A 29 5.29 9.98 -5.67
N PHE A 30 4.01 9.76 -6.02
CA PHE A 30 3.64 8.83 -7.08
C PHE A 30 3.96 9.36 -8.47
N HIS A 31 3.87 10.67 -8.68
CA HIS A 31 4.31 11.30 -9.93
C HIS A 31 5.84 11.25 -10.06
N ASP A 32 6.54 11.55 -8.96
CA ASP A 32 7.99 11.75 -9.00
C ASP A 32 8.77 10.43 -9.01
N ALA A 33 8.26 9.37 -8.37
CA ALA A 33 8.95 8.09 -8.24
C ALA A 33 8.23 6.90 -8.91
N GLY A 34 7.00 7.09 -9.41
CA GLY A 34 6.19 6.00 -10.00
C GLY A 34 6.80 5.34 -11.24
N HIS A 35 7.70 6.03 -11.93
CA HIS A 35 8.40 5.52 -13.11
C HIS A 35 9.65 4.68 -12.78
N LEU A 36 10.05 4.57 -11.52
CA LEU A 36 11.28 3.90 -11.09
C LEU A 36 11.14 2.37 -10.94
N GLY A 37 10.01 1.80 -11.38
CA GLY A 37 9.79 0.34 -11.42
C GLY A 37 9.31 -0.28 -10.10
N TYR A 38 9.23 0.49 -9.02
CA TYR A 38 8.63 0.02 -7.77
C TYR A 38 7.11 -0.15 -7.90
N ARG A 39 6.56 -1.20 -7.30
CA ARG A 39 5.13 -1.30 -7.01
C ARG A 39 4.80 -0.30 -5.88
N MET A 40 4.34 0.89 -6.26
CA MET A 40 3.94 1.93 -5.31
C MET A 40 2.50 1.71 -4.84
N VAL A 41 2.32 1.54 -3.53
CA VAL A 41 1.04 1.22 -2.90
C VAL A 41 0.57 2.41 -2.05
N PRO A 42 -0.47 3.17 -2.45
CA PRO A 42 -0.97 4.29 -1.67
C PRO A 42 -1.81 3.80 -0.49
N ILE A 43 -1.48 4.27 0.71
CA ILE A 43 -2.18 3.94 1.95
C ILE A 43 -2.79 5.20 2.57
N HIS A 44 -4.13 5.25 2.62
CA HIS A 44 -4.84 6.33 3.28
C HIS A 44 -6.24 5.88 3.75
N PRO A 45 -6.44 5.66 5.08
CA PRO A 45 -7.68 5.08 5.61
C PRO A 45 -8.98 5.75 5.17
N LYS A 46 -8.97 7.08 5.02
CA LYS A 46 -10.18 7.86 4.68
C LYS A 46 -10.49 7.88 3.18
N ASP A 47 -9.48 7.63 2.35
CA ASP A 47 -9.60 7.70 0.89
C ASP A 47 -9.56 6.30 0.28
N ALA A 48 -9.52 5.25 1.11
CA ALA A 48 -9.44 3.86 0.67
C ALA A 48 -10.61 3.50 -0.25
N GLY A 49 -10.34 2.66 -1.24
CA GLY A 49 -11.30 2.27 -2.28
C GLY A 49 -11.30 3.19 -3.50
N ASN A 50 -10.87 4.45 -3.39
CA ASN A 50 -10.60 5.31 -4.54
C ASN A 50 -9.27 4.93 -5.22
N THR A 51 -8.95 5.56 -6.35
CA THR A 51 -7.64 5.43 -7.01
C THR A 51 -6.79 6.69 -6.92
N LEU A 52 -5.46 6.50 -6.96
CA LEU A 52 -4.45 7.53 -7.15
C LEU A 52 -3.64 7.14 -8.39
N LEU A 53 -3.80 7.87 -9.50
CA LEU A 53 -3.19 7.55 -10.79
C LEU A 53 -3.44 6.08 -11.17
N GLY A 54 -4.70 5.66 -11.15
CA GLY A 54 -5.11 4.29 -11.44
C GLY A 54 -4.67 3.21 -10.44
N ARG A 55 -4.00 3.56 -9.33
CA ARG A 55 -3.61 2.62 -8.26
C ARG A 55 -4.65 2.67 -7.13
N PRO A 56 -5.24 1.55 -6.70
CA PRO A 56 -6.21 1.57 -5.62
C PRO A 56 -5.58 2.04 -4.31
N ILE A 57 -6.26 2.91 -3.56
CA ILE A 57 -5.86 3.35 -2.23
C ILE A 57 -6.31 2.32 -1.21
N ARG A 58 -5.38 1.79 -0.41
CA ARG A 58 -5.67 0.82 0.64
C ARG A 58 -5.89 1.53 1.97
N SER A 59 -6.66 0.89 2.85
CA SER A 59 -6.91 1.40 4.20
C SER A 59 -5.73 1.19 5.15
N HIS A 60 -4.96 0.12 4.95
CA HIS A 60 -3.76 -0.24 5.72
C HIS A 60 -2.71 -0.93 4.82
N PRO A 61 -1.44 -1.02 5.25
CA PRO A 61 -0.37 -1.61 4.44
C PRO A 61 -0.26 -3.14 4.53
N TRP A 62 -0.90 -3.81 5.49
CA TRP A 62 -0.85 -5.29 5.62
C TRP A 62 -1.79 -6.05 4.66
N GLN A 63 -1.64 -5.81 3.36
CA GLN A 63 -2.18 -6.70 2.33
C GLN A 63 -1.25 -7.90 2.06
N SER A 64 -0.07 -7.88 2.66
CA SER A 64 0.83 -9.02 2.85
C SER A 64 1.26 -9.01 4.31
N SER A 65 1.59 -10.19 4.86
CA SER A 65 2.19 -10.33 6.18
C SER A 65 3.62 -9.77 6.24
N GLU A 66 4.28 -9.66 5.08
CA GLU A 66 5.68 -9.27 4.93
C GLU A 66 5.82 -8.06 3.99
N PRO A 67 5.38 -6.84 4.38
CA PRO A 67 5.66 -5.64 3.60
C PRO A 67 7.18 -5.37 3.53
N GLU A 68 7.66 -4.68 2.49
CA GLU A 68 9.11 -4.49 2.27
C GLU A 68 9.65 -3.12 2.69
N LEU A 69 8.91 -2.04 2.40
CA LEU A 69 9.31 -0.66 2.72
C LEU A 69 8.09 0.20 3.02
N PHE A 70 8.15 0.96 4.12
CA PHE A 70 7.18 2.00 4.45
C PHE A 70 7.78 3.38 4.27
N VAL A 71 7.11 4.26 3.52
CA VAL A 71 7.45 5.69 3.39
C VAL A 71 6.37 6.51 4.05
N LEU A 72 6.68 7.14 5.18
CA LEU A 72 5.69 7.76 6.06
C LEU A 72 5.59 9.27 5.86
N PHE A 73 4.46 9.72 5.31
CA PHE A 73 4.05 11.13 5.23
C PHE A 73 2.98 11.44 6.31
N LEU A 74 3.29 11.08 7.55
CA LEU A 74 2.38 11.24 8.70
C LEU A 74 2.96 12.23 9.70
N SER A 75 2.12 12.87 10.52
CA SER A 75 2.63 13.64 11.65
C SER A 75 3.30 12.71 12.68
N PRO A 76 4.27 13.19 13.48
CA PRO A 76 4.96 12.37 14.47
C PRO A 76 4.00 11.65 15.45
N ASP A 77 2.94 12.32 15.89
CA ASP A 77 1.92 11.71 16.77
C ASP A 77 1.19 10.54 16.09
N ARG A 78 0.91 10.66 14.79
CA ARG A 78 0.28 9.59 14.02
C ARG A 78 1.25 8.44 13.77
N VAL A 79 2.52 8.73 13.49
CA VAL A 79 3.57 7.70 13.38
C VAL A 79 3.64 6.88 14.67
N LEU A 80 3.77 7.53 15.82
CA LEU A 80 3.84 6.84 17.11
C LEU A 80 2.57 6.04 17.46
N ALA A 81 1.39 6.61 17.18
CA ALA A 81 0.13 5.89 17.40
C ALA A 81 0.06 4.62 16.54
N SER A 82 0.43 4.75 15.26
CA SER A 82 0.51 3.63 14.32
C SER A 82 1.51 2.57 14.77
N LEU A 83 2.77 2.93 15.05
CA LEU A 83 3.80 1.98 15.50
C LEU A 83 3.38 1.19 16.75
N ARG A 84 2.81 1.88 17.75
CA ARG A 84 2.28 1.24 18.96
C ARG A 84 1.18 0.23 18.64
N GLN A 85 0.23 0.62 17.80
CA GLN A 85 -0.87 -0.26 17.40
C GLN A 85 -0.33 -1.50 16.68
N TRP A 86 0.59 -1.32 15.73
CA TRP A 86 1.14 -2.40 14.92
C TRP A 86 1.92 -3.41 15.76
N LEU A 87 2.70 -2.95 16.74
CA LEU A 87 3.38 -3.85 17.68
C LEU A 87 2.39 -4.58 18.60
N LEU A 88 1.31 -3.92 19.05
CA LEU A 88 0.25 -4.60 19.81
C LEU A 88 -0.46 -5.69 19.00
N GLU A 89 -0.60 -5.48 17.70
CA GLU A 89 -1.21 -6.41 16.75
C GLU A 89 -0.24 -7.48 16.24
N ASP A 90 1.00 -7.53 16.75
CA ASP A 90 2.05 -8.45 16.31
C ASP A 90 2.31 -8.40 14.79
N ARG A 91 2.29 -7.18 14.24
CA ARG A 91 2.52 -6.94 12.81
C ARG A 91 4.01 -6.83 12.51
N THR A 92 4.44 -7.47 11.43
CA THR A 92 5.76 -7.20 10.84
C THR A 92 5.81 -5.75 10.34
N ILE A 93 6.75 -4.98 10.91
CA ILE A 93 7.03 -3.60 10.49
C ILE A 93 8.36 -3.63 9.72
N PRO A 94 8.36 -3.21 8.43
CA PRO A 94 9.55 -3.26 7.61
C PRO A 94 10.46 -2.07 7.90
N PHE A 95 11.45 -1.84 7.04
CA PHE A 95 12.20 -0.60 7.04
C PHE A 95 11.25 0.61 6.95
N VAL A 96 11.40 1.56 7.88
CA VAL A 96 10.59 2.77 7.96
C VAL A 96 11.38 3.97 7.45
N TRP A 97 10.91 4.59 6.38
CA TRP A 97 11.41 5.87 5.91
C TRP A 97 10.55 7.01 6.46
N LEU A 98 11.07 7.72 7.45
CA LEU A 98 10.46 8.94 7.96
C LEU A 98 10.73 10.08 6.96
N GLN A 99 9.68 10.58 6.33
CA GLN A 99 9.80 11.78 5.50
C GLN A 99 10.04 13.01 6.39
N PRO A 100 10.71 14.07 5.88
CA PRO A 100 10.87 15.30 6.62
C PRO A 100 9.53 15.82 7.17
N GLY A 101 9.49 16.04 8.49
CA GLY A 101 8.29 16.42 9.24
C GLY A 101 7.55 15.26 9.92
N ALA A 102 7.89 14.00 9.64
CA ALA A 102 7.39 12.82 10.36
C ALA A 102 8.28 12.43 11.57
N GLU A 103 9.49 12.97 11.62
CA GLU A 103 10.47 12.73 12.68
C GLU A 103 10.24 13.60 13.91
N ARG A 104 10.45 13.01 15.09
CA ARG A 104 10.52 13.68 16.39
C ARG A 104 11.34 12.77 17.32
N LYS A 105 11.97 13.35 18.34
CA LYS A 105 12.84 12.63 19.26
C LYS A 105 12.21 11.34 19.83
N ASP A 106 10.94 11.40 20.23
CA ASP A 106 10.21 10.25 20.77
C ASP A 106 9.84 9.19 19.71
N VAL A 107 9.61 9.57 18.44
CA VAL A 107 9.46 8.63 17.32
C VAL A 107 10.73 7.81 17.13
N VAL A 108 11.87 8.51 17.12
CA VAL A 108 13.20 7.90 16.92
C VAL A 108 13.54 6.96 18.08
N GLU A 109 13.40 7.45 19.32
CA GLU A 109 13.63 6.63 20.52
C GLU A 109 12.73 5.38 20.56
N PHE A 110 11.50 5.48 20.07
CA PHE A 110 10.60 4.34 19.97
C PHE A 110 11.06 3.31 18.94
N LEU A 111 11.46 3.74 17.74
CA LEU A 111 11.95 2.86 16.69
C LEU A 111 13.24 2.15 17.13
N ASP A 112 14.17 2.89 17.74
CA ASP A 112 15.40 2.32 18.32
C ASP A 112 15.09 1.28 19.41
N ALA A 113 14.20 1.60 20.35
CA ALA A 113 13.85 0.69 21.45
C ALA A 113 13.09 -0.56 20.99
N ALA A 114 12.46 -0.51 19.82
CA ALA A 114 11.73 -1.62 19.20
C ALA A 114 12.56 -2.39 18.15
N ASP A 115 13.85 -2.04 17.97
CA ASP A 115 14.73 -2.59 16.94
C ASP A 115 14.15 -2.52 15.51
N ILE A 116 13.34 -1.48 15.23
CA ILE A 116 12.74 -1.28 13.90
C ILE A 116 13.71 -0.45 13.06
N PRO A 117 14.20 -0.94 11.92
CA PRO A 117 15.16 -0.20 11.10
C PRO A 117 14.48 0.99 10.42
N PHE A 118 15.16 2.14 10.41
CA PHE A 118 14.59 3.36 9.84
C PHE A 118 15.61 4.32 9.21
N SER A 119 15.08 5.28 8.46
CA SER A 119 15.78 6.43 7.91
C SER A 119 15.05 7.71 8.33
N GLN A 120 15.80 8.78 8.61
CA GLN A 120 15.28 10.11 8.95
C GLN A 120 16.15 11.21 8.32
N GLY A 121 15.67 12.46 8.30
CA GLY A 121 16.40 13.64 7.83
C GLY A 121 16.56 13.75 6.31
N ARG A 122 15.91 12.89 5.54
CA ARG A 122 16.02 12.85 4.07
C ARG A 122 14.73 12.39 3.40
N CYS A 123 14.48 12.91 2.20
CA CYS A 123 13.31 12.55 1.41
C CYS A 123 13.58 11.29 0.57
N TRP A 124 12.73 10.26 0.72
CA TRP A 124 12.87 9.01 -0.06
C TRP A 124 12.87 9.27 -1.57
N VAL A 125 11.93 10.09 -2.04
CA VAL A 125 11.79 10.44 -3.47
C VAL A 125 13.07 11.05 -4.00
N VAL A 126 13.62 12.06 -3.29
CA VAL A 126 14.89 12.71 -3.68
C VAL A 126 16.04 11.70 -3.69
N THR A 127 16.13 10.84 -2.67
CA THR A 127 17.18 9.81 -2.63
C THR A 127 17.10 8.86 -3.82
N VAL A 128 15.94 8.29 -4.14
CA VAL A 128 15.84 7.32 -5.23
C VAL A 128 15.99 7.97 -6.62
N THR A 129 15.59 9.23 -6.79
CA THR A 129 15.71 9.92 -8.08
C THR A 129 17.12 10.45 -8.33
N GLU A 130 17.74 11.14 -7.37
CA GLU A 130 19.08 11.73 -7.54
C GLU A 130 20.18 10.66 -7.62
N GLU A 131 20.02 9.55 -6.90
CA GLU A 131 20.94 8.41 -6.97
C GLU A 131 20.57 7.39 -8.07
N ASN A 132 19.53 7.66 -8.87
CA ASN A 132 19.03 6.80 -9.96
C ASN A 132 18.81 5.33 -9.52
N LEU A 133 18.17 5.15 -8.37
CA LEU A 133 17.90 3.85 -7.76
C LEU A 133 16.58 3.30 -8.28
N VAL A 134 16.66 2.55 -9.38
CA VAL A 134 15.53 1.84 -9.99
C VAL A 134 15.34 0.45 -9.39
N CYS A 135 14.10 -0.02 -9.31
CA CYS A 135 13.82 -1.40 -8.92
C CYS A 135 14.44 -2.36 -9.95
N GLN A 136 15.28 -3.30 -9.49
CA GLN A 136 15.94 -4.29 -10.35
C GLN A 136 15.00 -5.42 -10.79
N GLN A 137 13.90 -5.64 -10.08
CA GLN A 137 12.93 -6.69 -10.35
C GLN A 137 11.50 -6.12 -10.31
N PRO A 138 11.16 -5.22 -11.27
CA PRO A 138 9.86 -4.58 -11.30
C PRO A 138 8.73 -5.61 -11.37
N MET A 139 7.61 -5.29 -10.75
CA MET A 139 6.40 -6.10 -10.78
C MET A 139 5.57 -5.73 -12.02
N GLU A 140 4.89 -6.71 -12.61
CA GLU A 140 4.01 -6.45 -13.75
C GLU A 140 2.82 -5.58 -13.33
N GLY A 141 2.32 -4.78 -14.28
CA GLY A 141 1.05 -4.10 -14.11
C GLY A 141 -0.07 -5.13 -14.09
N VAL A 142 -0.77 -5.25 -12.98
CA VAL A 142 -1.83 -6.25 -12.76
C VAL A 142 -3.18 -5.57 -12.53
N PRO A 143 -4.30 -6.27 -12.81
CA PRO A 143 -5.62 -5.78 -12.46
C PRO A 143 -5.79 -5.58 -10.95
N TRP A 144 -6.83 -4.84 -10.58
CA TRP A 144 -7.20 -4.62 -9.19
C TRP A 144 -8.68 -4.82 -8.95
N TYR A 145 -9.03 -5.05 -7.69
CA TYR A 145 -10.36 -5.48 -7.30
C TYR A 145 -10.87 -4.73 -6.08
N LEU A 146 -12.19 -4.68 -6.00
CA LEU A 146 -12.93 -3.92 -4.99
C LEU A 146 -14.13 -4.74 -4.52
N GLN A 147 -14.33 -4.79 -3.21
CA GLN A 147 -15.58 -5.24 -2.62
C GLN A 147 -16.25 -4.09 -1.87
N THR A 148 -17.53 -3.86 -2.14
CA THR A 148 -18.37 -2.86 -1.46
C THR A 148 -19.72 -3.44 -1.03
N VAL A 149 -20.41 -2.75 -0.12
CA VAL A 149 -21.79 -3.07 0.24
C VAL A 149 -22.77 -2.35 -0.69
N ALA A 150 -23.73 -3.08 -1.26
CA ALA A 150 -24.77 -2.52 -2.10
C ALA A 150 -25.65 -1.49 -1.36
N GLN A 151 -25.96 -0.37 -2.02
CA GLN A 151 -26.79 0.72 -1.48
C GLN A 151 -28.29 0.59 -1.80
N ASP A 152 -28.73 -0.53 -2.37
CA ASP A 152 -30.14 -0.80 -2.71
C ASP A 152 -30.96 -1.33 -1.52
N GLY A 153 -30.37 -1.39 -0.33
CA GLY A 153 -30.97 -1.92 0.89
C GLY A 153 -30.88 -3.45 1.01
N SER A 154 -30.24 -4.15 0.07
CA SER A 154 -30.03 -5.60 0.13
C SER A 154 -28.89 -6.04 1.05
N GLU A 155 -28.01 -5.11 1.44
CA GLU A 155 -26.75 -5.37 2.17
C GLU A 155 -25.86 -6.45 1.50
N CYS A 156 -26.02 -6.67 0.20
CA CYS A 156 -25.21 -7.64 -0.54
C CYS A 156 -23.82 -7.09 -0.87
N SER A 157 -22.80 -7.95 -0.75
CA SER A 157 -21.43 -7.64 -1.21
C SER A 157 -21.34 -7.63 -2.74
N LEU A 158 -20.70 -6.59 -3.27
CA LEU A 158 -20.46 -6.36 -4.70
C LEU A 158 -18.97 -6.46 -4.98
N TRP A 159 -18.55 -7.51 -5.69
CA TRP A 159 -17.18 -7.70 -6.16
C TRP A 159 -17.01 -7.12 -7.57
N ARG A 160 -15.98 -6.30 -7.77
CA ARG A 160 -15.66 -5.65 -9.04
C ARG A 160 -14.20 -5.85 -9.39
N ALA A 161 -13.93 -6.00 -10.68
CA ALA A 161 -12.59 -6.12 -11.25
C ALA A 161 -12.32 -4.93 -12.17
N PHE A 162 -11.10 -4.43 -12.14
CA PHE A 162 -10.65 -3.27 -12.89
C PHE A 162 -9.32 -3.60 -13.56
N GLU A 163 -9.15 -3.12 -14.79
CA GLU A 163 -7.88 -3.22 -15.50
C GLU A 163 -6.79 -2.39 -14.80
N TYR A 164 -5.52 -2.75 -15.04
CA TYR A 164 -4.37 -1.99 -14.53
C TYR A 164 -4.49 -0.51 -14.89
N GLU A 165 -4.20 0.36 -13.91
CA GLU A 165 -4.28 1.82 -14.02
C GLU A 165 -5.68 2.40 -14.35
N SER A 166 -6.75 1.62 -14.19
CA SER A 166 -8.11 2.16 -14.26
C SER A 166 -8.43 3.04 -13.05
N ASP A 167 -9.06 4.20 -13.30
CA ASP A 167 -9.52 5.09 -12.23
C ASP A 167 -10.87 4.68 -11.65
N HIS A 168 -11.05 4.96 -10.35
CA HIS A 168 -12.30 4.74 -9.64
C HIS A 168 -12.49 5.76 -8.50
N VAL A 169 -13.75 6.16 -8.33
CA VAL A 169 -14.21 6.99 -7.21
C VAL A 169 -15.21 6.19 -6.40
N LEU A 170 -14.90 5.98 -5.13
CA LEU A 170 -15.72 5.21 -4.22
C LEU A 170 -16.97 6.01 -3.83
N ASN A 171 -18.14 5.41 -4.06
CA ASN A 171 -19.45 5.96 -3.67
C ASN A 171 -20.23 5.03 -2.72
N GLU A 172 -19.73 3.82 -2.47
CA GLU A 172 -20.34 2.82 -1.59
C GLU A 172 -19.44 2.48 -0.38
N PRO A 173 -19.99 1.93 0.71
CA PRO A 173 -19.18 1.47 1.83
C PRO A 173 -18.18 0.40 1.38
N LEU A 174 -16.89 0.64 1.65
CA LEU A 174 -15.79 -0.26 1.32
C LEU A 174 -15.75 -1.47 2.27
N GLU A 175 -15.61 -2.67 1.72
CA GLU A 175 -15.31 -3.89 2.48
C GLU A 175 -13.86 -4.33 2.25
N TRP A 176 -13.35 -4.28 1.02
CA TRP A 176 -11.99 -4.68 0.68
C TRP A 176 -11.51 -4.02 -0.62
N VAL A 177 -10.21 -3.75 -0.73
CA VAL A 177 -9.57 -3.26 -1.97
C VAL A 177 -8.12 -3.70 -2.04
N GLY A 178 -7.69 -4.13 -3.22
CA GLY A 178 -6.32 -4.55 -3.47
C GLY A 178 -6.08 -4.91 -4.93
N ASP A 179 -4.82 -4.97 -5.34
CA ASP A 179 -4.44 -5.50 -6.65
C ASP A 179 -4.29 -7.04 -6.63
N LEU A 180 -3.95 -7.66 -7.76
CA LEU A 180 -3.78 -9.12 -7.83
C LEU A 180 -2.73 -9.67 -6.84
N TYR A 181 -1.69 -8.90 -6.52
CA TYR A 181 -0.69 -9.31 -5.53
C TYR A 181 -1.29 -9.29 -4.13
N ASP A 182 -2.06 -8.24 -3.79
CA ASP A 182 -2.80 -8.16 -2.53
C ASP A 182 -3.81 -9.32 -2.41
N LEU A 183 -4.56 -9.60 -3.49
CA LEU A 183 -5.53 -10.69 -3.52
C LEU A 183 -4.88 -12.06 -3.31
N ARG A 184 -3.65 -12.25 -3.80
CA ARG A 184 -2.88 -13.48 -3.64
C ARG A 184 -2.38 -13.65 -2.21
N ASP A 185 -1.83 -12.58 -1.62
CA ASP A 185 -0.99 -12.66 -0.42
C ASP A 185 -1.72 -12.28 0.88
N SER A 186 -2.86 -11.58 0.80
CA SER A 186 -3.56 -11.06 1.99
C SER A 186 -4.24 -12.15 2.81
N ASP A 187 -4.08 -12.09 4.13
CA ASP A 187 -4.77 -12.96 5.10
C ASP A 187 -6.18 -12.48 5.45
N GLU A 188 -6.63 -11.36 4.89
CA GLU A 188 -7.97 -10.84 5.09
C GLU A 188 -9.03 -11.86 4.63
N THR A 189 -10.16 -11.89 5.33
CA THR A 189 -11.24 -12.85 5.09
C THR A 189 -11.75 -12.80 3.65
N ILE A 190 -11.90 -11.61 3.07
CA ILE A 190 -12.40 -11.44 1.71
C ILE A 190 -11.41 -11.99 0.69
N ALA A 191 -10.12 -11.66 0.82
CA ALA A 191 -9.09 -12.19 -0.07
C ALA A 191 -9.00 -13.72 0.00
N ARG A 192 -9.00 -14.31 1.22
CA ARG A 192 -9.07 -15.77 1.41
C ARG A 192 -10.31 -16.39 0.80
N TYR A 193 -11.46 -15.75 0.95
CA TYR A 193 -12.72 -16.23 0.40
C TYR A 193 -12.69 -16.26 -1.13
N ILE A 194 -12.25 -15.18 -1.78
CA ILE A 194 -12.11 -15.14 -3.25
C ILE A 194 -11.14 -16.21 -3.74
N ARG A 195 -9.97 -16.38 -3.09
CA ARG A 195 -9.04 -17.46 -3.42
C ARG A 195 -9.66 -18.86 -3.28
N SER A 196 -10.55 -19.06 -2.31
CA SER A 196 -11.23 -20.36 -2.10
C SER A 196 -12.25 -20.69 -3.18
N LEU A 197 -12.67 -19.70 -3.99
CA LEU A 197 -13.62 -19.87 -5.08
C LEU A 197 -12.94 -20.17 -6.43
N CYS A 198 -11.61 -20.26 -6.47
CA CYS A 198 -10.85 -20.68 -7.65
C CYS A 198 -11.16 -22.14 -8.01
N GLN A 199 -11.42 -22.39 -9.29
CA GLN A 199 -11.64 -23.71 -9.87
C GLN A 199 -10.32 -24.35 -10.35
N GLU A 200 -10.30 -25.67 -10.59
CA GLU A 200 -9.08 -26.42 -10.93
C GLU A 200 -8.38 -25.94 -12.21
N ASP A 201 -9.13 -25.43 -13.19
CA ASP A 201 -8.63 -25.06 -14.53
C ASP A 201 -8.56 -23.54 -14.76
N GLU A 202 -8.53 -22.72 -13.71
CA GLU A 202 -8.42 -21.26 -13.84
C GLU A 202 -7.33 -20.65 -12.95
N THR A 203 -6.78 -19.51 -13.38
CA THR A 203 -5.89 -18.69 -12.55
C THR A 203 -6.68 -17.87 -11.53
N LEU A 204 -6.00 -17.35 -10.51
CA LEU A 204 -6.62 -16.44 -9.53
C LEU A 204 -7.22 -15.19 -10.20
N GLU A 205 -6.53 -14.65 -11.21
CA GLU A 205 -7.03 -13.51 -11.99
C GLU A 205 -8.32 -13.88 -12.73
N GLN A 206 -8.34 -15.03 -13.43
CA GLN A 206 -9.53 -15.51 -14.13
C GLN A 206 -10.71 -15.72 -13.18
N ALA A 207 -10.46 -16.31 -12.00
CA ALA A 207 -11.47 -16.48 -10.96
C ALA A 207 -12.01 -15.12 -10.48
N ALA A 208 -11.13 -14.16 -10.19
CA ALA A 208 -11.49 -12.84 -9.70
C ALA A 208 -12.29 -12.04 -10.73
N HIS A 209 -11.98 -12.16 -12.03
CA HIS A 209 -12.80 -11.59 -13.11
C HIS A 209 -14.13 -12.32 -13.30
N ARG A 210 -14.17 -13.65 -13.20
CA ARG A 210 -15.42 -14.42 -13.31
C ARG A 210 -16.41 -14.09 -12.19
N LEU A 211 -15.90 -13.79 -11.00
CA LEU A 211 -16.70 -13.44 -9.83
C LEU A 211 -17.20 -11.99 -9.85
N SER A 212 -16.65 -11.14 -10.72
CA SER A 212 -17.09 -9.75 -10.80
C SER A 212 -18.44 -9.65 -11.50
N LYS A 213 -19.22 -8.64 -11.11
CA LYS A 213 -20.52 -8.32 -11.69
C LYS A 213 -20.47 -6.99 -12.44
#